data_AF-A0A2R6E758-F1
#
_entry.id   AF-A0A2R6E758-F1
#
_cell.length_a   1.000
_cell.length_b   1.000
_cell.length_c   1.000
_cell.angle_alpha   90.00
_cell.angle_beta   90.00
_cell.angle_gamma   90.00
#
_symmetry.space_group_name_H-M   'P 1'
#
loop_
_entity.id
_entity.type
_entity.pdbx_description
1 polymer ?
#
loop_
_entity_poly.entity_id
_entity_poly.type
_entity_poly.pdbx_seq_one_letter_code
_entity_poly.pdbx_strand_id
1 'polypeptide(L)'
;MEPIRVAWGVGRGPTATASFDAALADANLANYNLVTVSSVVPADATVETVGTAPALGPVGDALYCVLARATRPPGASAPACAGLGWARDGAGRGLFYEESGTDPETVRGEIRAGLDHGMGLREWTPAADPEVVV
;
A
#
# COMPACT_ATOMS: atom_id res chain seq x y z
N MET A 1 12.91 11.14 11.49
CA MET A 1 12.28 9.83 11.26
C MET A 1 12.64 9.39 9.85
N GLU A 2 12.83 8.10 9.59
CA GLU A 2 12.90 7.63 8.20
C GLU A 2 11.53 7.80 7.50
N PRO A 3 11.50 8.05 6.18
CA PRO A 3 10.24 8.16 5.46
C PRO A 3 9.51 6.81 5.42
N ILE A 4 8.18 6.87 5.45
CA ILE A 4 7.31 5.77 5.04
C ILE A 4 7.39 5.70 3.51
N ARG A 5 7.85 4.57 2.98
CA ARG A 5 8.06 4.38 1.54
C ARG A 5 6.92 3.57 0.97
N VAL A 6 6.27 4.12 -0.05
CA VAL A 6 5.22 3.44 -0.82
C VAL A 6 5.86 2.80 -2.05
N ALA A 7 5.95 1.48 -2.02
CA ALA A 7 6.47 0.63 -3.08
C ALA A 7 5.41 -0.36 -3.54
N TRP A 8 5.51 -0.83 -4.77
CA TRP A 8 4.58 -1.79 -5.37
C TRP A 8 5.33 -2.71 -6.33
N GLY A 9 4.69 -3.83 -6.65
CA GLY A 9 5.23 -4.76 -7.63
C GLY A 9 4.15 -5.70 -8.15
N VAL A 10 4.41 -6.29 -9.30
CA VAL A 10 3.53 -7.28 -9.93
C VAL A 10 4.29 -8.55 -10.23
N GLY A 11 3.65 -9.69 -9.99
CA GLY A 11 4.30 -10.99 -10.07
C GLY A 11 3.39 -12.08 -10.63
N ARG A 12 4.01 -13.05 -11.30
CA ARG A 12 3.36 -14.30 -11.72
C ARG A 12 4.10 -15.46 -11.09
N GLY A 13 3.35 -16.49 -10.71
CA GLY A 13 3.93 -17.70 -10.13
C GLY A 13 2.99 -18.90 -10.30
N PRO A 14 3.51 -20.12 -10.12
CA PRO A 14 2.73 -21.35 -10.26
C PRO A 14 1.65 -21.50 -9.17
N THR A 15 1.73 -20.73 -8.09
CA THR A 15 0.75 -20.67 -7.00
C THR A 15 0.44 -19.22 -6.66
N ALA A 16 -0.67 -18.98 -5.96
CA ALA A 16 -1.00 -17.65 -5.45
C ALA A 16 0.13 -17.07 -4.58
N THR A 17 0.68 -17.87 -3.66
CA THR A 17 1.81 -17.47 -2.83
C THR A 17 3.05 -17.15 -3.66
N ALA A 18 3.39 -17.95 -4.67
CA ALA A 18 4.54 -17.67 -5.53
C ALA A 18 4.34 -16.41 -6.39
N SER A 19 3.10 -16.11 -6.82
CA SER A 19 2.82 -14.85 -7.52
C SER A 19 2.97 -13.63 -6.61
N PHE A 20 2.61 -13.77 -5.32
CA PHE A 20 2.81 -12.71 -4.33
C PHE A 20 4.29 -12.53 -4.00
N ASP A 21 5.04 -13.61 -3.82
CA ASP A 21 6.50 -13.57 -3.63
C ASP A 21 7.21 -12.89 -4.81
N ALA A 22 6.83 -13.21 -6.05
CA ALA A 22 7.35 -12.53 -7.23
C ALA A 22 7.00 -11.03 -7.27
N ALA A 23 5.81 -10.64 -6.80
CA ALA A 23 5.43 -9.23 -6.69
C ALA A 23 6.26 -8.49 -5.62
N LEU A 24 6.55 -9.16 -4.49
CA LEU A 24 7.49 -8.62 -3.50
C LEU A 24 8.90 -8.51 -4.07
N ALA A 25 9.35 -9.43 -4.91
CA ALA A 25 10.66 -9.36 -5.55
C ALA A 25 10.75 -8.17 -6.51
N ASP A 26 9.71 -7.93 -7.32
CA ASP A 26 9.58 -6.78 -8.21
C ASP A 26 9.64 -5.44 -7.44
N ALA A 27 9.05 -5.40 -6.25
CA ALA A 27 9.11 -4.25 -5.34
C ALA A 27 10.43 -4.13 -4.54
N ASN A 28 11.37 -5.08 -4.69
CA ASN A 28 12.56 -5.24 -3.85
C ASN A 28 12.28 -5.43 -2.35
N LEU A 29 11.23 -6.21 -2.04
CA LEU A 29 10.74 -6.50 -0.69
C LEU A 29 10.71 -8.00 -0.33
N ALA A 30 11.01 -8.91 -1.27
CA ALA A 30 10.91 -10.36 -1.04
C ALA A 30 11.83 -10.92 0.06
N ASN A 31 12.90 -10.20 0.40
CA ASN A 31 13.90 -10.66 1.37
C ASN A 31 13.63 -10.18 2.81
N TYR A 32 12.47 -9.58 3.08
CA TYR A 32 12.12 -9.06 4.41
C TYR A 32 10.90 -9.75 5.00
N ASN A 33 10.80 -9.73 6.33
CA ASN A 33 9.62 -10.19 7.04
C ASN A 33 8.60 -9.04 7.17
N LEU A 34 7.49 -9.12 6.44
CA LEU A 34 6.45 -8.08 6.49
C LEU A 34 5.58 -8.25 7.74
N VAL A 35 5.55 -7.22 8.58
CA VAL A 35 4.70 -7.13 9.78
C VAL A 35 3.60 -6.11 9.51
N THR A 36 2.40 -6.58 9.20
CA THR A 36 1.28 -5.70 8.88
C THR A 36 0.80 -4.95 10.12
N VAL A 37 0.77 -3.62 10.04
CA VAL A 37 0.16 -2.74 11.05
C VAL A 37 -1.22 -2.30 10.58
N SER A 38 -1.91 -1.45 11.36
CA SER A 38 -3.17 -0.84 10.93
C SER A 38 -2.92 0.19 9.83
N SER A 39 -3.08 1.49 10.09
CA SER A 39 -3.04 2.46 8.99
C SER A 39 -2.72 3.90 9.39
N VAL A 40 -2.23 4.19 10.59
CA VAL A 40 -2.00 5.58 11.02
C VAL A 40 -0.66 6.11 10.50
N VAL A 41 -0.67 7.32 9.94
CA VAL A 41 0.53 8.10 9.58
C VAL A 41 0.83 9.10 10.71
N PRO A 42 2.00 8.97 11.39
CA PRO A 42 2.43 9.94 12.40
C PRO A 42 2.61 11.35 11.84
N ALA A 43 2.40 12.37 12.70
CA ALA A 43 2.47 13.77 12.30
C ALA A 43 3.84 14.18 11.72
N ASP A 44 4.92 13.65 12.29
CA ASP A 44 6.31 13.92 11.93
C ASP A 44 6.87 12.97 10.85
N ALA A 45 6.06 12.02 10.36
CA ALA A 45 6.45 11.14 9.27
C ALA A 45 6.42 11.86 7.91
N THR A 46 7.23 11.41 6.97
CA THR A 46 7.11 11.74 5.55
C THR A 46 6.66 10.49 4.79
N VAL A 47 5.91 10.68 3.71
CA VAL A 47 5.46 9.59 2.82
C VAL A 47 6.09 9.82 1.46
N GLU A 48 6.78 8.82 0.93
CA GLU A 48 7.49 8.90 -0.34
C GLU A 48 7.08 7.77 -1.28
N THR A 49 6.58 8.13 -2.45
CA THR A 49 6.26 7.18 -3.52
C THR A 49 7.53 6.81 -4.26
N VAL A 50 8.02 5.57 -4.06
CA VAL A 50 9.34 5.13 -4.58
C VAL A 50 9.27 4.10 -5.70
N GLY A 51 8.12 3.43 -5.89
CA GLY A 51 7.98 2.35 -6.87
C GLY A 51 8.66 1.06 -6.41
N THR A 52 9.99 1.04 -6.48
CA THR A 52 10.82 -0.05 -5.98
C THR A 52 11.51 0.39 -4.68
N ALA A 53 11.41 -0.42 -3.63
CA ALA A 53 12.06 -0.09 -2.36
C ALA A 53 13.59 -0.10 -2.50
N PRO A 54 14.32 0.79 -1.79
CA PRO A 54 15.77 0.67 -1.65
C PRO A 54 16.14 -0.54 -0.78
N ALA A 55 17.42 -0.77 -0.54
CA ALA A 55 17.84 -1.67 0.54
C ALA A 55 17.43 -1.05 1.89
N LEU A 56 16.63 -1.77 2.66
CA LEU A 56 16.06 -1.32 3.94
C LEU A 56 16.67 -2.03 5.16
N GLY A 57 17.58 -2.97 4.91
CA GLY A 57 18.25 -3.74 5.96
C GLY A 57 18.81 -5.06 5.44
N PRO A 58 19.40 -5.88 6.33
CA PRO A 58 19.76 -7.26 6.02
C PRO A 58 18.53 -8.13 5.70
N VAL A 59 18.78 -9.25 5.03
CA VAL A 59 17.77 -10.28 4.74
C VAL A 59 17.16 -10.80 6.04
N GLY A 60 15.83 -10.88 6.08
CA GLY A 60 15.07 -11.37 7.23
C GLY A 60 14.68 -10.30 8.25
N ASP A 61 15.09 -9.04 8.06
CA ASP A 61 14.64 -7.96 8.94
C ASP A 61 13.13 -7.73 8.83
N ALA A 62 12.53 -7.31 9.95
CA ALA A 62 11.12 -6.98 10.02
C ALA A 62 10.86 -5.60 9.42
N LEU A 63 9.93 -5.52 8.47
CA LEU A 63 9.39 -4.27 7.95
C LEU A 63 7.93 -4.12 8.37
N TYR A 64 7.65 -3.09 9.17
CA TYR A 64 6.28 -2.72 9.51
C TYR A 64 5.63 -2.02 8.32
N CYS A 65 4.51 -2.54 7.83
CA CYS A 65 3.87 -2.00 6.63
C CYS A 65 2.34 -2.01 6.71
N VAL A 66 1.72 -1.17 5.89
CA VAL A 66 0.33 -1.32 5.46
C VAL A 66 0.39 -2.03 4.11
N LEU A 67 -0.41 -3.07 3.92
CA LEU A 67 -0.26 -3.97 2.77
C LEU A 67 -1.59 -4.15 2.02
N ALA A 68 -1.64 -3.62 0.80
CA ALA A 68 -2.61 -4.04 -0.19
C ALA A 68 -2.04 -5.22 -0.99
N ARG A 69 -2.85 -6.28 -1.22
CA ARG A 69 -2.45 -7.37 -2.11
C ARG A 69 -3.64 -8.02 -2.80
N ALA A 70 -3.41 -8.52 -4.01
CA ALA A 70 -4.39 -9.31 -4.75
C ALA A 70 -3.68 -10.40 -5.55
N THR A 71 -4.32 -11.56 -5.68
CA THR A 71 -3.84 -12.66 -6.54
C THR A 71 -5.01 -13.26 -7.29
N ARG A 72 -4.80 -13.73 -8.53
CA ARG A 72 -5.81 -14.42 -9.33
C ARG A 72 -5.32 -15.79 -9.81
N PRO A 73 -6.21 -16.79 -9.90
CA PRO A 73 -5.83 -18.09 -10.46
C PRO A 73 -5.51 -17.96 -11.97
N PRO A 74 -4.74 -18.91 -12.53
CA PRO A 74 -4.54 -19.00 -13.97
C PRO A 74 -5.87 -19.03 -14.73
N GLY A 75 -5.95 -18.28 -15.83
CA GLY A 75 -7.16 -18.21 -16.67
C GLY A 75 -8.28 -17.30 -16.14
N ALA A 76 -8.07 -16.58 -15.03
CA ALA A 76 -8.99 -15.52 -14.62
C ALA A 76 -9.12 -14.45 -15.72
N SER A 77 -10.36 -14.04 -16.00
CA SER A 77 -10.68 -13.08 -17.06
C SER A 77 -10.36 -11.62 -16.69
N ALA A 78 -10.30 -11.31 -15.41
CA ALA A 78 -10.02 -9.97 -14.89
C ALA A 78 -8.69 -9.95 -14.11
N PRO A 79 -7.98 -8.82 -14.09
CA PRO A 79 -6.70 -8.70 -13.39
C PRO A 79 -6.84 -8.85 -11.86
N ALA A 80 -5.70 -8.97 -11.20
CA ALA A 80 -5.57 -8.67 -9.78
C ALA A 80 -5.19 -7.19 -9.66
N CYS A 81 -5.94 -6.42 -8.88
CA CYS A 81 -5.65 -5.03 -8.58
C CYS A 81 -5.50 -4.89 -7.07
N ALA A 82 -4.46 -4.20 -6.63
CA ALA A 82 -4.24 -3.88 -5.22
C ALA A 82 -3.81 -2.43 -5.16
N GLY A 83 -4.43 -1.65 -4.28
CA GLY A 83 -4.20 -0.23 -4.18
C GLY A 83 -3.96 0.21 -2.75
N LEU A 84 -3.12 1.23 -2.61
CA LEU A 84 -2.87 1.92 -1.36
C LEU A 84 -3.03 3.42 -1.60
N GLY A 85 -3.81 4.09 -0.76
CA GLY A 85 -3.88 5.55 -0.74
C GLY A 85 -3.65 6.11 0.65
N TRP A 86 -3.38 7.41 0.71
CA TRP A 86 -3.20 8.12 1.98
C TRP A 86 -3.70 9.56 1.90
N ALA A 87 -4.14 10.06 3.05
CA ALA A 87 -4.50 11.45 3.26
C ALA A 87 -3.90 11.94 4.58
N ARG A 88 -3.58 13.23 4.63
CA ARG A 88 -2.97 13.88 5.80
C ARG A 88 -3.67 15.20 6.10
N ASP A 89 -3.79 15.55 7.37
CA ASP A 89 -4.32 16.83 7.82
C ASP A 89 -3.26 17.94 7.86
N GLY A 90 -3.69 19.16 8.16
CA GLY A 90 -2.78 20.32 8.28
C GLY A 90 -1.75 20.21 9.42
N ALA A 91 -1.92 19.27 10.35
CA ALA A 91 -0.96 18.95 11.41
C ALA A 91 -0.03 17.79 11.03
N GLY A 92 -0.15 17.25 9.80
CA GLY A 92 0.65 16.15 9.27
C GLY A 92 0.16 14.76 9.70
N ARG A 93 -0.87 14.63 10.55
CA ARG A 93 -1.42 13.32 10.92
C ARG A 93 -2.20 12.77 9.74
N GLY A 94 -2.16 11.47 9.54
CA GLY A 94 -2.87 10.89 8.41
C GLY A 94 -3.27 9.44 8.63
N LEU A 95 -3.87 8.89 7.59
CA LEU A 95 -4.08 7.45 7.49
C LEU A 95 -3.78 6.96 6.08
N PHE A 96 -3.37 5.71 6.02
CA PHE A 96 -3.41 4.88 4.83
C PHE A 96 -4.78 4.19 4.71
N TYR A 97 -5.10 3.77 3.49
CA TYR A 97 -6.23 2.91 3.20
C TYR A 97 -5.84 1.96 2.07
N GLU A 98 -5.94 0.65 2.33
CA GLU A 98 -5.68 -0.41 1.38
C GLU A 98 -6.97 -1.00 0.81
N GLU A 99 -6.98 -1.32 -0.48
CA GLU A 99 -8.08 -2.02 -1.13
C GLU A 99 -7.56 -2.97 -2.22
N SER A 100 -8.35 -3.99 -2.55
CA SER A 100 -8.06 -4.93 -3.63
C SER A 100 -9.29 -5.24 -4.46
N GLY A 101 -9.08 -5.57 -5.72
CA GLY A 101 -10.18 -5.86 -6.63
C GLY A 101 -9.72 -6.37 -7.96
N THR A 102 -10.55 -6.12 -8.97
CA THR A 102 -10.32 -6.60 -10.34
C THR A 102 -10.46 -5.50 -11.38
N ASP A 103 -10.70 -4.27 -10.93
CA ASP A 103 -10.82 -3.08 -11.75
C ASP A 103 -10.07 -1.93 -11.04
N PRO A 104 -9.02 -1.35 -11.66
CA PRO A 104 -8.21 -0.33 -11.02
C PRO A 104 -9.00 0.92 -10.63
N GLU A 105 -9.98 1.34 -11.43
CA GLU A 105 -10.76 2.56 -11.16
C GLU A 105 -11.72 2.37 -9.99
N THR A 106 -12.33 1.19 -9.88
CA THR A 106 -13.14 0.81 -8.71
C THR A 106 -12.28 0.84 -7.44
N VAL A 107 -11.08 0.25 -7.48
CA VAL A 107 -10.14 0.27 -6.34
C VAL A 107 -9.76 1.70 -5.96
N ARG A 108 -9.47 2.58 -6.93
CA ARG A 108 -9.19 4.01 -6.66
C ARG A 108 -10.38 4.72 -6.01
N GLY A 109 -11.60 4.41 -6.45
CA GLY A 109 -12.83 4.99 -5.92
C GLY A 109 -13.07 4.60 -4.46
N GLU A 110 -12.98 3.32 -4.14
CA GLU A 110 -13.16 2.79 -2.78
C GLU A 110 -12.10 3.34 -1.82
N ILE A 111 -10.83 3.43 -2.25
CA ILE A 111 -9.76 4.04 -1.45
C ILE A 111 -10.08 5.49 -1.10
N ARG A 112 -10.53 6.30 -2.07
CA ARG A 112 -10.89 7.70 -1.82
C ARG A 112 -12.06 7.81 -0.86
N ALA A 113 -13.13 7.03 -1.07
CA ALA A 113 -14.27 7.02 -0.18
C ALA A 113 -13.90 6.58 1.25
N GLY A 114 -13.03 5.59 1.38
CA GLY A 114 -12.50 5.10 2.65
C GLY A 114 -11.66 6.15 3.38
N LEU A 115 -10.79 6.87 2.66
CA LEU A 115 -10.00 7.98 3.21
C LEU A 115 -10.89 9.14 3.65
N ASP A 116 -11.87 9.55 2.85
CA ASP A 116 -12.81 10.62 3.20
C ASP A 116 -13.60 10.27 4.47
N HIS A 117 -14.11 9.04 4.55
CA HIS A 117 -14.79 8.55 5.74
C HIS A 117 -13.86 8.50 6.96
N GLY A 118 -12.66 7.95 6.79
CA GLY A 118 -11.66 7.81 7.85
C GLY A 118 -11.16 9.15 8.41
N MET A 119 -10.99 10.15 7.55
CA MET A 119 -10.64 11.51 7.93
C MET A 119 -11.81 12.18 8.66
N GLY A 120 -13.04 12.01 8.16
CA GLY A 120 -14.26 12.51 8.80
C GLY A 120 -14.48 11.99 10.22
N LEU A 121 -14.26 10.68 10.45
CA LEU A 121 -14.35 10.07 11.79
C LEU A 121 -13.39 10.67 12.81
N ARG A 122 -12.28 11.25 12.35
CA ARG A 122 -11.24 11.85 13.17
C ARG A 122 -11.36 13.37 13.24
N GLU A 123 -12.36 13.94 12.56
CA GLU A 123 -12.52 15.39 12.39
C GLU A 123 -11.26 16.04 11.81
N TRP A 124 -10.55 15.31 10.94
CA TRP A 124 -9.33 15.77 10.28
C TRP A 124 -9.67 16.31 8.90
N THR A 125 -9.33 17.57 8.65
CA THR A 125 -9.48 18.18 7.32
C THR A 125 -8.23 17.86 6.49
N PRO A 126 -8.36 17.18 5.32
CA PRO A 126 -7.23 16.92 4.44
C PRO A 126 -6.53 18.22 4.02
N ALA A 127 -5.20 18.21 4.06
CA ALA A 127 -4.37 19.33 3.61
C ALA A 127 -4.21 19.38 2.09
N ALA A 128 -4.43 18.25 1.41
CA ALA A 128 -4.36 18.08 -0.03
C ALA A 128 -5.28 16.92 -0.46
N ASP A 129 -5.49 16.79 -1.77
CA ASP A 129 -6.18 15.64 -2.34
C ASP A 129 -5.45 14.33 -1.97
N PRO A 130 -6.16 13.24 -1.66
CA PRO A 130 -5.55 11.97 -1.36
C PRO A 130 -4.70 11.44 -2.53
N GLU A 131 -3.50 10.97 -2.20
CA GLU A 131 -2.64 10.25 -3.14
C GLU A 131 -3.04 8.77 -3.17
N VAL A 132 -3.05 8.17 -4.36
CA VAL A 132 -3.49 6.79 -4.57
C VAL A 132 -2.63 6.08 -5.61
N VAL A 133 -2.06 4.94 -5.23
CA VAL A 133 -1.34 4.02 -6.11
C VAL A 133 -2.17 2.74 -6.25
N VAL A 134 -2.37 2.27 -7.49
CA VAL A 134 -3.04 1.01 -7.85
C VAL A 134 -2.29 0.37 -9.00
#